data_AF-A0A938G969-F1
#
_entry.id   AF-A0A938G969-F1
#
_cell.length_a   1.000
_cell.length_b   1.000
_cell.length_c   1.000
_cell.angle_alpha   90.00
_cell.angle_beta   90.00
_cell.angle_gamma   90.00
#
_symmetry.space_group_name_H-M   'P 1'
#
loop_
_entity.id
_entity.type
_entity.pdbx_description
1 polymer ?
#
loop_
_entity_poly.entity_id
_entity_poly.type
_entity_poly.pdbx_seq_one_letter_code
_entity_poly.pdbx_strand_id
1 'polypeptide(L)' 'MRSPTLRRLLGVVLVAVTTVVVVPVAAPVRAAEGQLPASYLIYGRGFGHGRGLSQFGSFGWATVHGWGWQQILDF' A
#
# COMPACT_ATOMS: atom_id res chain seq x y z
N MET A 1 2.52 28.21 60.77
CA MET A 1 1.94 28.76 59.52
C MET A 1 2.36 27.85 58.37
N ARG A 2 1.44 27.15 57.69
CA ARG A 2 1.80 26.25 56.57
C ARG A 2 2.26 27.12 55.38
N SER A 3 3.48 26.91 54.89
CA SER A 3 4.05 27.80 53.86
C SER A 3 3.22 27.74 52.57
N PRO A 4 2.91 28.89 51.95
CA PRO A 4 2.11 28.95 50.72
C PRO A 4 2.83 28.26 49.55
N THR A 5 4.15 28.19 49.60
CA THR A 5 5.00 27.48 48.63
C THR A 5 4.83 25.97 48.70
N LEU A 6 4.77 25.38 49.90
CA LEU A 6 4.57 23.93 50.08
C LEU A 6 3.19 23.48 49.55
N ARG A 7 2.15 24.30 49.74
CA ARG A 7 0.80 24.00 49.22
C ARG A 7 0.74 24.04 47.70
N ARG A 8 1.44 24.99 47.07
CA ARG A 8 1.52 25.10 45.61
C ARG A 8 2.29 23.91 45.00
N LEU A 9 3.41 23.52 45.61
CA LEU A 9 4.17 22.35 45.16
C LEU A 9 3.36 21.06 45.26
N LEU A 10 2.66 20.85 46.36
CA LEU A 10 1.77 19.70 46.51
C LEU A 10 0.65 19.69 45.46
N GLY A 11 0.06 20.84 45.15
CA GLY A 11 -0.94 20.95 44.08
C GLY A 11 -0.39 20.60 42.70
N VAL A 12 0.81 21.09 42.36
CA VAL A 12 1.48 20.78 41.08
C VAL A 12 1.83 19.29 40.98
N VAL A 13 2.35 18.70 42.05
CA VAL A 13 2.64 17.26 42.09
C VAL A 13 1.37 16.45 41.92
N LEU A 14 0.29 16.83 42.60
CA LEU A 14 -0.99 16.14 42.51
C LEU A 14 -1.55 16.19 41.09
N VAL A 15 -1.52 17.37 40.45
CA VAL A 15 -1.92 17.53 39.05
C VAL A 15 -1.06 16.65 38.15
N ALA A 16 0.26 16.73 38.24
CA ALA A 16 1.17 15.93 37.41
C ALA A 16 0.92 14.42 37.56
N VAL A 17 0.71 13.93 38.78
CA VAL A 17 0.38 12.53 39.04
C VAL A 17 -0.96 12.16 38.41
N THR A 18 -1.99 13.00 38.55
CA THR A 18 -3.28 12.74 37.91
C THR A 18 -3.20 12.72 36.38
N THR A 19 -2.39 13.58 35.76
CA THR A 19 -2.21 13.56 34.31
C THR A 19 -1.52 12.28 33.85
N VAL A 20 -0.48 11.84 34.55
CA VAL A 20 0.24 10.60 34.20
C VAL A 20 -0.66 9.36 34.33
N VAL A 21 -1.55 9.33 35.32
CA VAL A 21 -2.45 8.18 35.54
C VAL A 21 -3.61 8.15 34.54
N VAL A 22 -4.12 9.32 34.12
CA VAL A 22 -5.31 9.41 33.27
C VAL A 22 -4.96 9.38 31.78
N VAL A 23 -3.75 9.75 31.38
CA VAL A 23 -3.36 9.70 29.96
C VAL A 23 -3.18 8.23 29.54
N PRO A 24 -4.04 7.72 28.64
CA PRO A 24 -3.87 6.37 28.14
C PRO A 24 -2.57 6.32 27.33
N VAL A 25 -1.64 5.46 27.73
CA VAL A 25 -0.49 5.11 26.91
C VAL A 25 -1.03 4.26 25.76
N ALA A 26 -1.11 4.83 24.56
CA ALA A 26 -1.51 4.09 23.38
C ALA A 26 -0.50 2.96 23.14
N ALA A 27 -0.96 1.71 23.26
CA ALA A 27 -0.17 0.56 22.85
C ALA A 27 0.00 0.59 21.32
N PRO A 28 1.15 0.15 20.77
CA PRO A 28 1.31 0.04 19.33
C PRO A 28 0.29 -0.95 18.78
N VAL A 29 -0.63 -0.47 17.94
CA VAL A 29 -1.60 -1.32 17.24
C VAL A 29 -0.83 -2.17 16.22
N ARG A 30 -0.98 -3.49 16.31
CA ARG A 30 -0.52 -4.44 15.30
C ARG A 30 -1.72 -4.88 14.47
N ALA A 31 -1.51 -5.08 13.17
CA ALA A 31 -2.51 -5.74 12.36
C ALA A 31 -2.76 -7.15 12.93
N ALA A 32 -4.01 -7.61 12.96
CA ALA A 32 -4.30 -8.97 13.40
C ALA A 32 -3.62 -9.96 12.44
N GLU A 33 -3.00 -10.99 13.00
CA GLU A 33 -2.42 -12.07 12.22
C GLU A 33 -3.54 -12.74 11.39
N GLY A 34 -3.25 -13.03 10.11
CA GLY A 34 -4.20 -13.70 9.22
C GLY A 34 -5.16 -12.81 8.42
N GLN A 35 -5.10 -11.48 8.55
CA GLN A 35 -5.91 -10.56 7.72
C GLN A 35 -5.30 -10.26 6.34
N LEU A 36 -4.06 -10.67 6.09
CA LEU A 36 -3.41 -10.46 4.79
C LEU A 36 -3.63 -11.69 3.89
N PRO A 37 -4.02 -11.51 2.63
CA PRO A 37 -4.09 -12.62 1.69
C PRO A 37 -2.70 -13.24 1.52
N ALA A 38 -2.63 -14.57 1.50
CA ALA A 38 -1.38 -15.32 1.33
C ALA A 38 -0.68 -15.01 -0.01
N SER A 39 -1.46 -14.64 -1.03
CA SER A 39 -0.96 -14.19 -2.33
C SER A 39 -2.05 -13.45 -3.11
N TYR A 40 -1.64 -12.75 -4.17
CA TYR A 40 -2.52 -12.21 -5.19
C TYR A 40 -2.26 -12.92 -6.50
N LEU A 41 -3.32 -13.39 -7.17
CA LEU A 41 -3.25 -13.92 -8.52
C LEU A 41 -3.69 -12.84 -9.52
N ILE A 42 -2.80 -12.49 -10.44
CA ILE A 42 -3.06 -11.46 -11.45
C ILE A 42 -3.18 -12.15 -12.81
N TYR A 43 -4.33 -12.00 -13.46
CA TYR A 43 -4.54 -12.47 -14.83
C TYR A 43 -4.16 -11.37 -15.83
N GLY A 44 -3.04 -11.58 -16.51
CA GLY A 44 -2.57 -10.71 -17.59
C GLY A 44 -3.10 -11.11 -18.97
N ARG A 45 -3.01 -10.19 -19.94
CA ARG A 45 -3.23 -10.46 -21.36
C ARG A 45 -2.06 -9.94 -22.19
N GLY A 46 -1.74 -10.64 -23.27
CA GLY A 46 -0.61 -10.30 -24.14
C GLY A 46 0.75 -10.69 -23.55
N PHE A 47 1.79 -10.60 -24.37
CA PHE A 47 3.16 -10.91 -23.99
C PHE A 47 4.12 -9.89 -24.64
N GLY A 48 4.54 -8.89 -23.86
CA GLY A 48 5.42 -7.81 -24.31
C GLY A 48 4.85 -6.40 -24.07
N HIS A 49 5.57 -5.38 -24.54
CA HIS A 49 5.20 -3.97 -24.30
C HIS A 49 4.08 -3.44 -25.21
N GLY A 50 3.61 -4.23 -26.17
CA GLY A 50 2.45 -3.89 -27.01
C GLY A 50 2.62 -2.66 -27.91
N ARG A 51 3.85 -2.36 -28.35
CA ARG A 51 4.13 -1.25 -29.27
C ARG A 51 4.78 -1.78 -30.54
N GLY A 52 4.39 -1.23 -31.69
CA GLY A 52 4.85 -1.70 -32.99
C GLY A 52 4.20 -3.03 -33.38
N LEU A 53 4.99 -3.91 -34.01
CA LEU A 53 4.49 -5.12 -34.66
C LEU A 53 4.27 -6.28 -33.68
N SER A 54 3.07 -6.85 -33.65
CA SER A 54 2.77 -8.07 -32.88
C SER A 54 3.27 -9.31 -33.62
N GLN A 55 4.21 -10.07 -33.04
CA GLN A 55 4.77 -11.29 -33.67
C GLN A 55 3.68 -12.32 -33.99
N PHE A 56 2.83 -12.66 -33.02
CA PHE A 56 1.73 -13.60 -33.22
C PHE A 56 0.63 -13.03 -34.12
N GLY A 57 0.43 -11.70 -34.10
CA GLY A 57 -0.48 -11.02 -35.03
C GLY A 57 -0.01 -11.14 -36.47
N SER A 58 1.25 -10.80 -36.76
CA SER A 58 1.88 -10.95 -38.07
C SER A 58 1.86 -12.39 -38.56
N PHE A 59 2.14 -13.34 -37.66
CA PHE A 59 2.04 -14.77 -37.99
C PHE A 59 0.60 -15.15 -38.40
N GLY A 60 -0.41 -14.67 -37.68
CA GLY A 60 -1.82 -14.87 -38.04
C GLY A 60 -2.17 -14.25 -39.40
N TRP A 61 -1.73 -13.02 -39.67
CA TRP A 61 -1.92 -12.38 -40.97
C TRP A 61 -1.29 -13.18 -42.13
N ALA A 62 -0.06 -13.66 -41.95
CA ALA A 62 0.61 -14.46 -42.96
C ALA A 62 -0.06 -15.83 -43.19
N THR A 63 -0.45 -16.51 -42.11
CA THR A 63 -0.89 -17.92 -42.20
C THR A 63 -2.38 -18.10 -42.41
N VAL A 64 -3.22 -17.21 -41.88
CA VAL A 64 -4.69 -17.29 -42.01
C VAL A 64 -5.18 -16.49 -43.20
N HIS A 65 -4.57 -15.34 -43.45
CA HIS A 65 -5.03 -14.40 -44.48
C HIS A 65 -4.10 -14.31 -45.69
N GLY A 66 -2.95 -14.98 -45.66
CA GLY A 66 -2.00 -15.00 -46.78
C GLY A 66 -1.35 -13.64 -47.05
N TRP A 67 -1.30 -12.75 -46.06
CA TRP A 67 -0.75 -11.40 -46.27
C TRP A 67 0.76 -11.44 -46.51
N GLY A 68 1.20 -10.65 -47.48
CA GLY A 68 2.61 -10.34 -47.68
C GLY A 68 3.15 -9.38 -46.61
N TRP A 69 4.47 -9.30 -46.48
CA TRP A 69 5.11 -8.47 -45.46
C TRP A 69 4.75 -6.98 -45.58
N GLN A 70 4.56 -6.45 -46.80
CA GLN A 70 4.13 -5.06 -47.01
C GLN A 70 2.78 -4.79 -46.36
N GLN A 71 1.78 -5.66 -46.64
CA GLN A 71 0.44 -5.54 -46.07
C GLN A 71 0.46 -5.63 -44.54
N ILE A 72 1.34 -6.46 -43.97
CA ILE A 72 1.49 -6.61 -42.53
C ILE A 72 2.10 -5.37 -41.87
N LEU A 73 3.02 -4.69 -42.55
CA LEU A 73 3.67 -3.48 -42.02
C LEU A 73 2.82 -2.22 -42.24
N ASP A 74 1.94 -2.23 -43.24
CA ASP A 74 1.09 -1.09 -43.62
C ASP A 74 -0.30 -1.12 -42.96
N PHE A 75 -0.58 -2.08 -42.07
CA PHE A 75 -1.82 -2.22 -41.29
C PHE A 75 -1.82 -1.37 -40.01
#